data_AF-A0A915ES94-F1
#
_entry.id   AF-A0A915ES94-F1
#
_cell.length_a   1.000
_cell.length_b   1.000
_cell.length_c   1.000
_cell.angle_alpha   90.00
_cell.angle_beta   90.00
_cell.angle_gamma   90.00
#
_symmetry.space_group_name_H-M   'P 1'
#
loop_
_entity.id
_entity.type
_entity.pdbx_description
1 polymer ?
#
loop_
_entity_poly.entity_id
_entity_poly.type
_entity_poly.pdbx_seq_one_letter_code
_entity_poly.pdbx_strand_id
1 'polypeptide(L)'
;MEQARQATYISNWKSKPTSSASLNFVDIKLSSLWISRGALSAKNFRDAISVSESLLYTRVLSGTNIGRAAKCRWCALHNETTEHVVVGCPHFRTSIQLSRHNNGIRVIWDALCRKHKFHMVHYSHEVIPVYANDSIKMLHDQPL
;
A
#
# COMPACT_ATOMS: atom_id res chain seq x y z
N MET A 1 -23.58 -17.66 13.51
CA MET A 1 -22.74 -16.86 14.43
C MET A 1 -21.44 -16.38 13.79
N GLU A 2 -20.68 -17.25 13.12
CA GLU A 2 -19.38 -16.89 12.49
C GLU A 2 -19.47 -15.72 11.49
N GLN A 3 -20.48 -15.71 10.60
CA GLN A 3 -20.66 -14.65 9.60
C GLN A 3 -20.94 -13.27 10.21
N ALA A 4 -21.69 -13.19 11.31
CA ALA A 4 -21.97 -11.94 12.01
C ALA A 4 -20.71 -11.41 12.73
N ARG A 5 -19.90 -12.32 13.28
CA ARG A 5 -18.60 -12.00 13.88
C ARG A 5 -17.61 -11.47 12.84
N GLN A 6 -17.60 -12.08 11.64
CA GLN A 6 -16.80 -11.63 10.49
C GLN A 6 -17.25 -10.25 9.97
N ALA A 7 -18.54 -10.01 9.81
CA ALA A 7 -19.05 -8.71 9.37
C ALA A 7 -18.65 -7.60 10.36
N THR A 8 -18.71 -7.89 11.66
CA THR A 8 -18.30 -6.98 12.72
C THR A 8 -16.79 -6.72 12.68
N TYR A 9 -15.98 -7.76 12.48
CA TYR A 9 -14.52 -7.64 12.33
C TYR A 9 -14.15 -6.77 11.12
N ILE A 10 -14.76 -7.01 9.96
CA ILE A 10 -14.52 -6.23 8.73
C ILE A 10 -14.93 -4.77 8.92
N SER A 11 -16.10 -4.53 9.54
CA SER A 11 -16.56 -3.17 9.86
C SER A 11 -15.58 -2.44 10.77
N ASN A 12 -15.10 -3.11 11.83
CA ASN A 12 -14.10 -2.55 12.75
C ASN A 12 -12.72 -2.36 12.09
N TRP A 13 -12.32 -3.22 11.17
CA TRP A 13 -11.07 -3.05 10.43
C TRP A 13 -11.14 -1.84 9.49
N LYS A 14 -12.28 -1.67 8.79
CA LYS A 14 -12.52 -0.51 7.91
C LYS A 14 -12.61 0.81 8.66
N SER A 15 -13.07 0.80 9.91
CA SER A 15 -13.20 2.02 10.74
C SER A 15 -11.88 2.45 11.40
N LYS A 16 -10.89 1.56 11.50
CA LYS A 16 -9.58 1.91 12.06
C LYS A 16 -8.88 2.96 11.19
N PRO A 17 -8.19 3.95 11.78
CA PRO A 17 -7.16 4.69 11.07
C PRO A 17 -6.02 3.72 10.76
N THR A 18 -6.11 2.97 9.66
CA THR A 18 -5.00 2.25 9.04
C THR A 18 -4.00 3.27 8.52
N SER A 19 -3.24 3.86 9.43
CA SER A 19 -1.95 4.44 9.07
C SER A 19 -1.02 3.27 8.76
N SER A 20 -0.49 3.23 7.53
CA SER A 20 0.67 2.39 7.19
C SER A 20 1.92 2.76 8.02
N ALA A 21 1.82 3.82 8.83
CA ALA A 21 2.79 4.21 9.84
C ALA A 21 2.75 3.25 11.03
N SER A 22 3.32 2.06 10.86
CA SER A 22 3.90 1.34 11.99
C SER A 22 5.21 0.74 11.51
N LEU A 23 6.28 1.45 11.78
CA LEU A 23 7.64 1.07 11.41
C LEU A 23 8.54 1.23 12.63
N ASN A 24 8.25 0.44 13.68
CA ASN A 24 9.17 0.33 14.81
C ASN A 24 10.43 -0.45 14.45
N PHE A 25 10.42 -1.19 13.33
CA PHE A 25 11.57 -1.92 12.80
C PHE A 25 11.56 -1.92 11.26
N VAL A 26 12.38 -1.06 10.65
CA VAL A 26 12.63 -1.06 9.20
C VAL A 26 14.07 -1.49 8.98
N ASP A 27 14.27 -2.59 8.27
CA ASP A 27 15.58 -2.88 7.71
C ASP A 27 15.80 -1.93 6.51
N ILE A 28 16.58 -0.88 6.73
CA ILE A 28 16.87 0.14 5.71
C ILE A 28 17.59 -0.48 4.50
N LYS A 29 18.47 -1.47 4.72
CA LYS A 29 19.24 -2.11 3.65
C LYS A 29 18.31 -2.90 2.74
N LEU A 30 17.43 -3.73 3.32
CA LEU A 30 16.43 -4.47 2.56
C LEU A 30 15.43 -3.55 1.88
N SER A 31 15.00 -2.49 2.57
CA SER A 31 14.05 -1.49 2.04
C SER A 31 14.61 -0.70 0.86
N SER A 32 15.93 -0.67 0.69
CA SER A 32 16.62 0.01 -0.40
C SER A 32 17.06 -0.93 -1.54
N LEU A 33 16.74 -2.23 -1.48
CA LEU A 33 17.16 -3.19 -2.52
C LEU A 33 16.63 -2.86 -3.91
N TRP A 34 15.48 -2.19 -4.00
CA TRP A 34 14.93 -1.75 -5.29
C TRP A 34 15.80 -0.69 -5.97
N ILE A 35 16.56 0.09 -5.19
CA ILE A 35 17.54 1.06 -5.70
C ILE A 35 18.74 0.32 -6.28
N SER A 36 19.32 -0.61 -5.51
CA SER A 36 20.56 -1.31 -5.90
C SER A 36 20.36 -2.32 -7.03
N ARG A 37 19.15 -2.87 -7.20
CA ARG A 37 18.84 -3.82 -8.28
C ARG A 37 18.73 -3.20 -9.67
N GLY A 38 18.57 -1.87 -9.78
CA GLY A 38 18.47 -1.18 -11.07
C GLY A 38 17.28 -1.59 -11.95
N ALA A 39 16.28 -2.29 -11.40
CA ALA A 39 15.15 -2.82 -12.14
C ALA A 39 14.01 -1.80 -12.37
N LEU A 40 14.20 -0.53 -11.99
CA LEU A 40 13.23 0.54 -12.18
C LEU A 40 13.63 1.44 -13.34
N SER A 41 12.62 1.96 -14.04
CA SER A 41 12.84 3.06 -14.99
C SER A 41 13.37 4.29 -14.25
N ALA A 42 14.18 5.11 -14.93
CA ALA A 42 14.72 6.34 -14.36
C ALA A 42 13.63 7.28 -13.82
N LYS A 43 12.45 7.29 -14.46
CA LYS A 43 11.29 8.05 -13.98
C LYS A 43 10.80 7.53 -12.62
N ASN A 44 10.51 6.23 -12.52
CA ASN A 44 9.98 5.63 -11.29
C ASN A 44 10.99 5.75 -10.14
N PHE A 45 12.28 5.62 -10.45
CA PHE A 45 13.36 5.83 -9.48
C PHE A 45 13.32 7.26 -8.90
N ARG A 46 13.33 8.29 -9.75
CA ARG A 46 13.28 9.70 -9.31
C ARG A 46 12.03 10.01 -8.50
N ASP A 47 10.87 9.51 -8.95
CA ASP A 47 9.60 9.74 -8.25
C ASP A 47 9.64 9.12 -6.84
N ALA A 48 10.16 7.89 -6.70
CA ALA A 48 10.28 7.21 -5.41
C ALA A 48 11.28 7.89 -4.45
N ILE A 49 12.43 8.34 -4.95
CA ILE A 49 13.39 9.11 -4.14
C ILE A 49 12.79 10.45 -3.72
N SER A 50 12.13 11.16 -4.63
CA SER A 50 11.49 12.44 -4.32
C SER A 50 10.41 12.33 -3.23
N VAL A 51 9.67 11.22 -3.20
CA VAL A 51 8.75 10.91 -2.11
C VAL A 51 9.50 10.65 -0.80
N SER A 52 10.55 9.84 -0.85
CA SER A 52 11.31 9.40 0.34
C SER A 52 12.01 10.57 1.03
N GLU A 53 12.56 11.50 0.24
CA GLU A 53 13.23 12.71 0.72
C GLU A 53 12.27 13.87 0.99
N SER A 54 10.95 13.62 0.94
CA SER A 54 9.90 14.63 1.15
C SER A 54 9.97 15.83 0.20
N LEU A 55 10.49 15.65 -1.01
CA LEU A 55 10.66 16.68 -2.04
C LEU A 55 9.42 16.93 -2.90
N LEU A 56 8.27 16.31 -2.57
CA LEU A 56 7.03 16.62 -3.26
C LEU A 56 6.58 18.06 -2.95
N TYR A 57 6.08 18.74 -3.98
CA TYR A 57 5.45 20.03 -3.78
C TYR A 57 4.18 19.88 -2.95
N THR A 58 4.27 20.31 -1.69
CA THR A 58 3.19 20.27 -0.72
C THR A 58 2.95 21.65 -0.12
N ARG A 59 1.72 21.91 0.35
CA ARG A 59 1.39 23.23 0.92
C ARG A 59 2.23 23.60 2.13
N VAL A 60 2.71 22.63 2.91
CA VAL A 60 3.60 22.87 4.05
C VAL A 60 4.94 23.45 3.60
N LEU A 61 5.43 23.04 2.42
CA LEU A 61 6.68 23.56 1.84
C LEU A 61 6.48 24.83 1.01
N SER A 62 5.24 25.23 0.76
CA SER A 62 4.95 26.50 0.10
C SER A 62 5.29 27.65 1.05
N GLY A 63 6.29 28.47 0.70
CA GLY A 63 6.69 29.65 1.49
C GLY A 63 5.57 30.66 1.76
N THR A 64 4.42 30.51 1.10
CA THR A 64 3.20 31.28 1.34
C THR A 64 2.45 30.91 2.62
N ASN A 65 2.76 29.76 3.26
CA ASN A 65 2.05 29.25 4.43
C ASN A 65 2.88 29.27 5.73
N ILE A 66 3.99 30.01 5.76
CA ILE A 66 4.80 30.17 6.99
C ILE A 66 3.90 30.77 8.09
N GLY A 67 3.67 30.01 9.16
CA GLY A 67 2.80 30.41 10.28
C GLY A 67 1.29 30.20 10.08
N ARG A 68 0.85 29.54 9.00
CA ARG A 68 -0.57 29.21 8.75
C ARG A 68 -0.81 27.71 8.64
N ALA A 69 -2.04 27.28 8.90
CA ALA A 69 -2.44 25.89 8.71
C ALA A 69 -2.43 25.54 7.21
N ALA A 70 -1.38 24.85 6.76
CA ALA A 70 -1.20 24.42 5.37
C ALA A 70 -2.05 23.17 5.06
N LYS A 71 -3.38 23.30 5.14
CA LYS A 71 -4.32 22.18 4.99
C LYS A 71 -4.22 21.50 3.62
N CYS A 72 -4.36 20.18 3.63
CA CYS A 72 -4.39 19.33 2.44
C CYS A 72 -5.40 19.79 1.39
N ARG A 73 -4.96 19.96 0.13
CA ARG A 73 -5.77 20.30 -1.04
C ARG A 73 -6.92 19.33 -1.30
N TRP A 74 -6.77 18.08 -0.87
CA TRP A 74 -7.74 17.01 -1.15
C TRP A 74 -8.68 16.74 0.02
N CYS A 75 -8.16 16.58 1.24
CA CYS A 75 -9.01 16.24 2.39
C CYS A 75 -9.36 17.42 3.29
N ALA A 76 -8.60 18.52 3.25
CA ALA A 76 -8.71 19.67 4.17
C ALA A 76 -8.58 19.37 5.69
N LEU A 77 -8.38 18.11 6.09
CA LEU A 77 -8.36 17.70 7.51
C LEU A 77 -7.00 17.98 8.17
N HIS A 78 -5.92 17.54 7.53
CA HIS A 78 -4.55 17.60 8.06
C HIS A 78 -3.67 18.55 7.26
N ASN A 79 -2.49 18.86 7.79
CA ASN A 79 -1.47 19.58 7.04
C ASN A 79 -1.02 18.75 5.84
N GLU A 80 -0.82 19.41 4.71
CA GLU A 80 -0.35 18.76 3.49
C GLU A 80 1.16 18.55 3.56
N THR A 81 1.58 17.40 4.06
CA THR A 81 2.95 16.91 3.98
C THR A 81 3.06 15.81 2.92
N THR A 82 4.29 15.50 2.49
CA THR A 82 4.54 14.37 1.57
C THR A 82 4.00 13.07 2.14
N GLU A 83 4.28 12.81 3.42
CA GLU A 83 3.75 11.67 4.16
C GLU A 83 2.20 11.64 4.17
N HIS A 84 1.57 12.78 4.47
CA HIS A 84 0.12 12.87 4.46
C HIS A 84 -0.44 12.52 3.07
N VAL A 85 0.09 13.10 1.99
CA VAL A 85 -0.40 12.84 0.63
C VAL A 85 -0.22 11.38 0.23
N VAL A 86 0.92 10.77 0.54
CA VAL A 86 1.29 9.43 0.06
C VAL A 86 0.68 8.30 0.91
N VAL A 87 0.51 8.53 2.21
CA VAL A 87 0.17 7.48 3.19
C VAL A 87 -1.09 7.82 3.99
N GLY A 88 -1.26 9.08 4.40
CA GLY A 88 -2.27 9.46 5.39
C GLY A 88 -3.59 10.03 4.82
N CYS A 89 -3.63 10.44 3.56
CA CYS A 89 -4.73 11.22 3.02
C CYS A 89 -5.94 10.32 2.74
N PRO A 90 -7.10 10.56 3.39
CA PRO A 90 -8.28 9.69 3.23
C PRO A 90 -8.81 9.67 1.79
N HIS A 91 -8.59 10.75 1.02
CA HIS A 91 -8.97 10.84 -0.38
C HIS A 91 -8.25 9.81 -1.25
N PHE A 92 -6.95 9.58 -0.99
CA PHE A 92 -6.13 8.64 -1.76
C PHE A 92 -6.07 7.25 -1.13
N ARG A 93 -6.20 7.18 0.20
CA ARG A 93 -6.04 5.95 0.97
C ARG A 93 -7.00 4.86 0.54
N THR A 94 -8.26 5.16 0.29
CA THR A 94 -9.25 4.13 -0.05
C THR A 94 -8.99 3.48 -1.42
N SER A 95 -8.52 4.23 -2.41
CA SER A 95 -8.28 3.75 -3.77
C SER A 95 -6.83 3.32 -4.02
N ILE A 96 -5.88 4.22 -3.75
CA ILE A 96 -4.47 4.02 -4.07
C ILE A 96 -3.83 2.99 -3.15
N GLN A 97 -4.14 3.00 -1.85
CA GLN A 97 -3.55 2.04 -0.91
C GLN A 97 -4.05 0.62 -1.20
N LEU A 98 -5.33 0.46 -1.51
CA LEU A 98 -5.90 -0.81 -1.93
C LEU A 98 -5.25 -1.30 -3.23
N SER A 99 -5.10 -0.43 -4.23
CA SER A 99 -4.41 -0.78 -5.48
C SER A 99 -2.96 -1.23 -5.24
N ARG A 100 -2.20 -0.49 -4.42
CA ARG A 100 -0.81 -0.84 -4.05
C ARG A 100 -0.74 -2.18 -3.31
N HIS A 101 -1.63 -2.39 -2.36
CA HIS A 101 -1.76 -3.65 -1.62
C HIS A 101 -2.01 -4.82 -2.58
N ASN A 102 -3.01 -4.69 -3.45
CA ASN A 102 -3.37 -5.74 -4.41
C ASN A 102 -2.22 -6.02 -5.41
N ASN A 103 -1.49 -4.98 -5.84
CA ASN A 103 -0.31 -5.16 -6.68
C ASN A 103 0.80 -5.95 -5.97
N GLY A 104 1.05 -5.68 -4.68
CA GLY A 104 2.00 -6.45 -3.88
C GLY A 104 1.60 -7.91 -3.73
N ILE A 105 0.32 -8.16 -3.46
CA ILE A 105 -0.22 -9.53 -3.34
C ILE A 105 -0.08 -10.30 -4.66
N ARG A 106 -0.33 -9.66 -5.81
CA ARG A 106 -0.15 -10.31 -7.12
C ARG A 106 1.26 -10.85 -7.34
N VAL A 107 2.29 -10.12 -6.91
CA VAL A 107 3.69 -10.56 -7.00
C VAL A 107 3.93 -11.79 -6.11
N ILE A 108 3.43 -11.75 -4.87
CA ILE A 108 3.55 -12.89 -3.93
C ILE A 108 2.79 -14.10 -4.47
N TRP A 109 1.59 -13.88 -4.99
CA TRP A 109 0.73 -14.92 -5.56
C TRP A 109 1.39 -15.62 -6.73
N ASP A 110 1.94 -14.87 -7.69
CA ASP A 110 2.69 -15.41 -8.82
C ASP A 110 3.89 -16.25 -8.35
N ALA A 111 4.66 -15.78 -7.37
CA ALA A 111 5.77 -16.55 -6.80
C ALA A 111 5.30 -17.87 -6.16
N LEU A 112 4.17 -17.87 -5.45
CA LEU A 112 3.57 -19.06 -4.86
C LEU A 112 3.04 -20.03 -5.91
N CYS A 113 2.39 -19.52 -6.96
CA CYS A 113 1.94 -20.35 -8.08
C CYS A 113 3.10 -21.09 -8.74
N ARG A 114 4.21 -20.40 -9.01
CA ARG A 114 5.43 -21.02 -9.57
C ARG A 114 6.00 -22.09 -8.64
N LYS A 115 6.09 -21.80 -7.34
CA LYS A 115 6.66 -22.72 -6.33
C LYS A 115 5.83 -24.00 -6.18
N HIS A 116 4.51 -23.88 -6.19
CA HIS A 116 3.59 -24.98 -5.94
C HIS A 116 2.94 -25.55 -7.21
N LYS A 117 3.48 -25.17 -8.39
CA LYS A 117 3.04 -25.65 -9.71
C LYS A 117 1.54 -25.41 -9.97
N PHE A 118 0.99 -24.34 -9.44
CA PHE A 118 -0.36 -23.92 -9.78
C PHE A 118 -0.39 -23.23 -11.15
N HIS A 119 -1.57 -23.18 -11.78
CA HIS A 119 -1.75 -22.41 -13.01
C HIS A 119 -1.59 -20.92 -12.71
N MET A 120 -0.68 -20.27 -13.42
CA MET A 120 -0.43 -18.85 -13.29
C MET A 120 -1.59 -18.06 -13.88
N VAL A 121 -2.24 -17.26 -13.05
CA VAL A 121 -3.14 -16.21 -13.53
C VAL A 121 -2.26 -15.02 -13.97
N HIS A 122 -2.52 -14.47 -15.16
CA HIS A 122 -1.77 -13.32 -15.67
C HIS A 122 -1.75 -12.16 -14.66
N TYR A 123 -0.63 -11.45 -14.53
CA TYR A 123 -0.41 -10.42 -13.50
C TYR A 123 -1.41 -9.25 -13.52
N SER A 124 -2.14 -9.09 -14.62
CA SER A 124 -3.20 -8.07 -14.76
C SER A 124 -4.51 -8.48 -14.08
N HIS A 125 -4.71 -9.77 -13.80
CA HIS A 125 -5.95 -10.28 -13.22
C HIS A 125 -5.97 -10.10 -11.71
N GLU A 126 -7.18 -10.04 -11.17
CA GLU A 126 -7.38 -10.09 -9.73
C GLU A 126 -7.00 -11.47 -9.19
N VAL A 127 -6.48 -11.46 -7.97
CA VAL A 127 -6.06 -12.68 -7.29
C VAL A 127 -7.32 -13.45 -6.89
N ILE A 128 -7.34 -14.75 -7.21
CA ILE A 128 -8.48 -15.60 -6.89
C ILE A 128 -8.57 -15.74 -5.35
N PRO A 129 -9.73 -15.47 -4.73
CA PRO A 129 -9.84 -15.46 -3.26
C PRO A 129 -9.49 -16.81 -2.60
N VAL A 130 -9.82 -17.91 -3.27
CA VAL A 130 -9.48 -19.27 -2.82
C VAL A 130 -8.92 -20.03 -4.01
N TYR A 131 -7.72 -20.57 -3.86
CA TYR A 131 -7.12 -21.42 -4.87
C TYR A 131 -6.51 -22.66 -4.24
N ALA A 132 -7.03 -23.82 -4.60
CA ALA A 132 -6.72 -25.08 -3.94
C ALA A 132 -6.34 -26.16 -4.96
N ASN A 133 -5.41 -27.02 -4.57
CA ASN A 133 -5.19 -28.33 -5.18
C ASN A 133 -5.29 -29.40 -4.07
N ASP A 134 -5.00 -30.65 -4.41
CA ASP A 134 -5.14 -31.79 -3.48
C ASP A 134 -4.23 -31.69 -2.24
N SER A 135 -3.21 -30.84 -2.24
CA SER A 135 -2.21 -30.73 -1.17
C SER A 135 -2.18 -29.39 -0.45
N ILE A 136 -2.56 -28.30 -1.11
CA ILE A 136 -2.35 -26.91 -0.65
C ILE A 136 -3.56 -26.05 -1.01
N LYS A 137 -3.96 -25.21 -0.05
CA LYS A 137 -4.99 -24.18 -0.21
C LYS A 137 -4.38 -22.80 0.03
N MET A 138 -4.43 -21.95 -0.97
CA MET A 138 -4.06 -20.54 -0.92
C MET A 138 -5.32 -19.71 -0.67
N LEU A 139 -5.27 -18.84 0.34
CA LEU A 139 -6.37 -17.97 0.75
C LEU A 139 -5.93 -16.51 0.61
N HIS A 140 -6.72 -15.70 -0.09
CA HIS A 140 -6.53 -14.26 -0.23
C HIS A 140 -7.81 -13.51 0.16
N ASP A 141 -7.67 -12.54 1.07
CA ASP A 141 -8.79 -11.75 1.61
C ASP A 141 -9.94 -12.63 2.13
N GLN A 142 -9.61 -13.84 2.58
CA GLN A 142 -10.52 -14.74 3.26
C GLN A 142 -10.28 -14.68 4.77
N PRO A 143 -11.35 -14.68 5.57
CA PRO A 143 -11.22 -14.87 7.01
C PRO A 143 -10.62 -16.26 7.30
N LEU A 144 -9.66 -16.31 8.22
CA LEU A 144 -9.11 -17.55 8.78
C LEU A 144 -10.10 -18.19 9.76
#